data_AF-A0A1Y2Q8K9-F1
#
_entry.id   AF-A0A1Y2Q8K9-F1
#
_cell.length_a   1.000
_cell.length_b   1.000
_cell.length_c   1.000
_cell.angle_alpha   90.00
_cell.angle_beta   90.00
_cell.angle_gamma   90.00
#
_symmetry.space_group_name_H-M   'P 1'
#
loop_
_entity.id
_entity.type
_entity.pdbx_description
1 polymer ?
#
loop_
_entity_poly.entity_id
_entity_poly.type
_entity_poly.pdbx_seq_one_letter_code
_entity_poly.pdbx_strand_id
1 'polypeptide(L)' 'MNHPALQATPQWEDADAFYEQLLDAHAGLSAEDSALLNARLILVLAHQIGRRDVLTACIEAARLPG' A
#
# COMPACT_ATOMS: atom_id res chain seq x y z
N MET A 1 -15.16 14.24 -13.89
CA MET A 1 -14.83 12.87 -13.46
C MET A 1 -14.73 12.86 -11.94
N ASN A 2 -15.70 12.27 -11.24
CA ASN A 2 -15.63 12.07 -9.79
C ASN A 2 -14.77 10.84 -9.52
N HIS A 3 -13.48 11.04 -9.22
CA HIS A 3 -12.73 9.98 -8.53
C HIS A 3 -13.14 10.07 -7.06
N PRO A 4 -13.69 9.01 -6.44
CA PRO A 4 -13.88 9.01 -5.00
C PRO A 4 -12.50 9.25 -4.36
N ALA A 5 -12.40 10.31 -3.56
CA ALA A 5 -11.18 10.59 -2.81
C ALA A 5 -10.92 9.37 -1.92
N LEU A 6 -9.84 8.64 -2.20
CA LEU A 6 -9.39 7.56 -1.35
C LEU A 6 -8.99 8.20 -0.02
N GLN A 7 -9.79 7.98 1.03
CA GLN A 7 -9.43 8.42 2.36
C GLN A 7 -8.32 7.50 2.88
N ALA A 8 -7.12 8.05 3.06
CA ALA A 8 -5.97 7.34 3.62
C ALA A 8 -6.02 7.24 5.15
N THR A 9 -7.13 7.62 5.77
CA THR A 9 -7.40 7.35 7.18
C THR A 9 -7.76 5.87 7.33
N PRO A 10 -6.98 5.07 8.10
CA PRO A 10 -7.34 3.70 8.37
C PRO A 10 -8.69 3.69 9.11
N GLN A 11 -9.68 3.02 8.54
CA GLN A 11 -11.01 2.91 9.15
C GLN A 11 -11.14 1.63 10.02
N TRP A 12 -10.05 0.91 10.26
CA TRP A 12 -10.05 -0.46 10.77
C TRP A 12 -9.29 -0.56 12.10
N GLU A 13 -9.87 -1.27 13.08
CA GLU A 13 -9.23 -1.57 14.37
C GLU A 13 -7.93 -2.39 14.22
N ASP A 14 -7.77 -3.15 13.13
CA ASP A 14 -6.59 -3.99 12.86
C ASP A 14 -5.47 -3.27 12.06
N ALA A 15 -5.56 -1.95 11.85
CA ALA A 15 -4.53 -1.21 11.13
C ALA A 15 -3.15 -1.36 11.80
N ASP A 16 -3.13 -1.37 13.15
CA ASP A 16 -1.92 -1.56 13.93
C ASP A 16 -1.33 -2.97 13.74
N ALA A 17 -2.17 -4.00 13.76
CA ALA A 17 -1.75 -5.39 13.56
C ALA A 17 -1.19 -5.65 12.16
N PHE A 18 -1.74 -4.99 11.13
CA PHE A 18 -1.17 -5.05 9.78
C PHE A 18 0.16 -4.30 9.68
N TYR A 19 0.27 -3.13 10.33
CA TYR A 19 1.49 -2.35 10.35
C TYR A 19 2.64 -3.09 11.05
N GLU A 20 2.36 -3.77 12.17
CA GLU A 20 3.33 -4.64 12.85
C GLU A 20 3.79 -5.78 11.93
N GLN A 21 2.87 -6.49 11.27
CA GLN A 21 3.23 -7.55 10.32
C GLN A 21 4.10 -7.04 9.16
N LEU A 22 3.82 -5.82 8.68
CA LEU A 22 4.63 -5.20 7.64
C LEU A 22 6.04 -4.87 8.16
N LEU A 23 6.16 -4.29 9.36
CA LEU A 23 7.46 -4.01 9.99
C LEU A 23 8.28 -5.28 10.18
N ASP A 24 7.66 -6.35 10.69
CA ASP A 24 8.32 -7.64 10.89
C ASP A 24 8.80 -8.24 9.57
N ALA A 25 8.03 -8.10 8.49
CA ALA A 25 8.45 -8.54 7.17
C ALA A 25 9.69 -7.79 6.64
N HIS A 26 9.93 -6.57 7.11
CA HIS A 26 11.12 -5.77 6.79
C HIS A 26 12.31 -5.99 7.75
N ALA A 27 12.09 -6.62 8.90
CA ALA A 27 13.12 -6.78 9.93
C ALA A 27 14.33 -7.58 9.40
N GLY A 28 15.53 -7.01 9.55
CA GLY A 28 16.78 -7.63 9.12
C GLY A 28 17.08 -7.55 7.62
N LEU A 29 16.22 -6.92 6.82
CA LEU A 29 16.47 -6.67 5.40
C LEU A 29 17.39 -5.46 5.18
N SER A 30 18.18 -5.51 4.10
CA SER A 30 18.85 -4.33 3.59
C SER A 30 17.83 -3.33 3.01
N ALA A 31 18.25 -2.09 2.78
CA ALA A 31 17.39 -1.09 2.14
C ALA A 31 16.93 -1.53 0.74
N GLU A 32 17.81 -2.20 -0.01
CA GLU A 32 17.51 -2.71 -1.35
C GLU A 32 16.52 -3.88 -1.31
N ASP A 33 16.72 -4.83 -0.38
CA ASP A 33 15.81 -5.96 -0.20
C ASP A 33 14.43 -5.50 0.29
N SER A 34 14.40 -4.49 1.17
CA SER A 34 13.20 -3.83 1.64
C SER A 34 12.42 -3.16 0.50
N ALA A 35 13.11 -2.45 -0.40
CA ALA A 35 12.50 -1.88 -1.59
C ALA A 35 11.94 -2.97 -2.53
N LEU A 36 12.66 -4.08 -2.69
CA LEU A 36 12.21 -5.20 -3.50
C LEU A 36 11.00 -5.93 -2.88
N LEU A 37 10.93 -6.02 -1.55
CA LEU A 37 9.75 -6.52 -0.84
C LEU A 37 8.54 -5.62 -1.13
N ASN A 38 8.69 -4.31 -0.98
CA ASN A 38 7.62 -3.35 -1.25
C ASN A 38 7.11 -3.43 -2.70
N ALA A 39 8.01 -3.53 -3.68
CA ALA A 39 7.63 -3.68 -5.09
C ALA A 39 6.81 -4.96 -5.33
N ARG A 40 7.22 -6.09 -4.74
CA ARG A 40 6.48 -7.36 -4.81
C ARG A 40 5.12 -7.27 -4.13
N LEU A 41 5.06 -6.67 -2.95
CA LEU A 41 3.81 -6.48 -2.20
C LEU A 41 2.81 -5.63 -2.99
N ILE A 42 3.25 -4.53 -3.60
CA ILE A 42 2.40 -3.68 -4.47
C ILE A 42 1.78 -4.51 -5.61
N LEU A 43 2.57 -5.37 -6.28
CA LEU A 43 2.07 -6.22 -7.37
C LEU A 43 1.03 -7.23 -6.89
N VAL A 44 1.27 -7.87 -5.73
CA VAL A 44 0.32 -8.81 -5.13
C VAL A 44 -0.98 -8.10 -4.78
N LEU A 45 -0.92 -6.95 -4.10
CA LEU A 45 -2.10 -6.15 -3.77
C LEU A 45 -2.85 -5.69 -5.02
N ALA A 46 -2.12 -5.27 -6.06
CA ALA A 46 -2.72 -4.86 -7.32
C ALA A 46 -3.51 -6.00 -7.99
N HIS A 47 -2.98 -7.22 -7.93
CA HIS A 47 -3.69 -8.40 -8.40
C HIS A 47 -4.95 -8.66 -7.57
N GLN A 48 -4.88 -8.61 -6.24
CA GLN A 48 -6.04 -8.83 -5.37
C GLN A 48 -7.14 -7.78 -5.58
N ILE A 49 -6.78 -6.51 -5.83
CA ILE A 49 -7.74 -5.43 -6.10
C ILE A 49 -8.43 -5.64 -7.45
N GLY A 50 -7.72 -6.11 -8.48
CA GLY A 50 -8.30 -6.49 -9.79
C GLY A 50 -8.96 -5.35 -10.58
N ARG A 51 -8.85 -4.09 -10.12
CA ARG A 51 -9.56 -2.93 -10.66
C ARG A 51 -8.61 -1.80 -11.05
N ARG A 52 -8.44 -1.60 -12.36
CA ARG A 52 -7.50 -0.61 -12.92
C ARG A 52 -7.82 0.83 -12.47
N ASP A 53 -9.09 1.20 -12.40
CA ASP A 53 -9.54 2.52 -11.95
C ASP A 53 -9.17 2.80 -10.49
N VAL A 54 -9.33 1.80 -9.62
CA VAL A 54 -8.91 1.87 -8.22
C VAL A 54 -7.38 1.99 -8.12
N LEU A 55 -6.63 1.20 -8.88
CA LEU A 55 -5.16 1.27 -8.88
C LEU A 55 -4.65 2.63 -9.37
N THR A 56 -5.27 3.21 -10.40
CA THR A 56 -4.96 4.57 -10.86
C THR A 56 -5.23 5.59 -9.75
N ALA A 57 -6.37 5.50 -9.07
CA ALA A 57 -6.67 6.39 -7.94
C ALA A 57 -5.65 6.23 -6.80
N CYS A 58 -5.20 5.01 -6.49
CA CYS A 58 -4.18 4.77 -5.46
C CYS A 58 -2.83 5.41 -5.81
N ILE A 59 -2.41 5.34 -7.09
CA ILE A 59 -1.17 5.98 -7.54
C ILE A 59 -1.27 7.51 -7.41
N GLU A 60 -2.38 8.11 -7.82
CA GLU A 60 -2.58 9.55 -7.68
C GLU A 60 -2.63 9.98 -6.21
N ALA A 61 -3.28 9.19 -5.35
CA ALA A 61 -3.30 9.43 -3.91
C ALA A 61 -1.89 9.37 -3.28
N ALA A 62 -1.06 8.40 -3.68
CA ALA A 62 0.31 8.26 -3.19
C ALA A 62 1.28 9.32 -3.73
N ARG A 63 0.93 10.04 -4.81
CA ARG A 63 1.70 11.15 -5.36
C ARG A 63 1.46 12.47 -4.64
N LEU A 64 0.33 12.61 -3.95
CA LEU A 64 0.04 13.80 -3.15
C LEU A 64 1.03 13.82 -1.97
N PRO A 65 1.83 14.88 -1.81
CA PRO A 65 2.66 15.04 -0.63
C PRO A 65 1.75 15.10 0.60
N GLY A 66 2.08 14.29 1.61
CA GLY A 66 1.49 14.39 2.96
C GLY A 66 1.98 15.65 3.67
#